data_AF-A0A940EX18-F1
#
_entry.id   AF-A0A940EX18-F1
#
_cell.length_a   1.000
_cell.length_b   1.000
_cell.length_c   1.000
_cell.angle_alpha   90.00
_cell.angle_beta   90.00
_cell.angle_gamma   90.00
#
_symmetry.space_group_name_H-M   'P 1'
#
loop_
_entity.id
_entity.type
_entity.pdbx_description
1 polymer ?
#
loop_
_entity_poly.entity_id
_entity_poly.type
_entity_poly.pdbx_seq_one_letter_code
_entity_poly.pdbx_strand_id
1 'polypeptide(L)'
;MFSIKLEVVKLLPPYYEISNHLWGETADIDSDGNSLTPDSNDWNELTLILRTDESQRIDIDPIDELDNGLLICSTDKYLLNKTVLFLQKLGTVKIIV
;
A
#
# COMPACT_ATOMS: atom_id res chain seq x y z
N MET A 1 10.52 6.07 -11.19
CA MET A 1 9.44 5.46 -10.38
C MET A 1 9.70 3.97 -10.34
N PHE A 2 9.77 3.39 -9.15
CA PHE A 2 9.92 1.96 -8.92
C PHE A 2 8.53 1.35 -8.74
N SER A 3 8.36 0.08 -9.15
CA SER A 3 7.12 -0.64 -8.94
C SER A 3 7.34 -2.12 -8.67
N ILE A 4 6.40 -2.73 -7.94
CA ILE A 4 6.34 -4.17 -7.67
C ILE A 4 4.91 -4.63 -7.90
N LYS A 5 4.75 -5.73 -8.66
CA LYS A 5 3.47 -6.41 -8.83
C LYS A 5 3.28 -7.45 -7.74
N LEU A 6 2.08 -7.50 -7.19
CA LEU A 6 1.69 -8.42 -6.13
C LEU A 6 0.39 -9.13 -6.49
N GLU A 7 0.22 -10.32 -5.94
CA GLU A 7 -1.06 -11.02 -5.86
C GLU A 7 -1.55 -11.00 -4.41
N VAL A 8 -2.78 -10.56 -4.20
CA VAL A 8 -3.47 -10.60 -2.90
C VAL A 8 -3.96 -12.02 -2.66
N VAL A 9 -3.48 -12.63 -1.59
CA VAL A 9 -3.79 -14.02 -1.21
C VAL A 9 -4.71 -14.11 0.01
N LYS A 10 -4.88 -13.00 0.75
CA LYS A 10 -5.80 -12.82 1.88
C LYS A 10 -6.21 -11.35 1.97
N LEU A 11 -7.24 -11.07 2.77
CA LEU A 11 -7.68 -9.72 3.13
C LEU A 11 -6.49 -8.80 3.47
N LEU A 12 -6.49 -7.58 2.92
CA LEU A 12 -5.49 -6.56 3.19
C LEU A 12 -5.70 -5.99 4.61
N PRO A 13 -4.68 -5.42 5.25
CA PRO A 13 -4.89 -4.72 6.52
C PRO A 13 -5.76 -3.47 6.31
N PRO A 14 -6.35 -2.91 7.38
CA PRO A 14 -6.85 -1.53 7.35
C PRO A 14 -5.77 -0.59 6.79
N TYR A 15 -6.15 0.32 5.91
CA TYR A 15 -5.16 1.10 5.15
C TYR A 15 -4.20 1.91 6.05
N TYR A 16 -4.70 2.37 7.21
CA TYR A 16 -3.92 3.15 8.17
C TYR A 16 -2.79 2.35 8.82
N GLU A 17 -2.85 1.01 8.84
CA GLU A 17 -1.74 0.21 9.36
C GLU A 17 -0.48 0.36 8.49
N ILE A 18 -0.65 0.59 7.18
CA ILE A 18 0.47 0.83 6.27
C ILE A 18 1.14 2.16 6.62
N SER A 19 0.38 3.26 6.72
CA SER A 19 0.95 4.57 7.10
C SER A 19 1.58 4.53 8.50
N ASN A 20 0.94 3.86 9.47
CA ASN A 20 1.50 3.67 10.80
C ASN A 20 2.83 2.91 10.77
N HIS A 21 2.94 1.88 9.93
CA HIS A 21 4.19 1.14 9.77
C HIS A 21 5.29 1.99 9.10
N LEU A 22 4.92 2.80 8.11
CA LEU A 22 5.86 3.63 7.35
C LEU A 22 6.39 4.80 8.17
N TRP A 23 5.50 5.54 8.84
CA TRP A 23 5.80 6.86 9.43
C TRP A 23 5.41 7.01 10.90
N GLY A 24 4.71 6.03 11.48
CA GLY A 24 4.24 6.06 12.87
C GLY A 24 2.77 6.49 13.01
N GLU A 25 2.16 6.16 14.14
CA GLU A 25 0.72 6.35 14.40
C GLU A 25 0.26 7.82 14.44
N THR A 26 1.19 8.74 14.68
CA THR A 26 0.90 10.18 14.77
C THR A 26 1.34 10.95 13.53
N ALA A 27 1.70 10.24 12.45
CA ALA A 27 2.13 10.88 11.20
C ALA A 27 0.97 11.67 10.58
N ASP A 28 1.24 12.91 10.16
CA ASP A 28 0.29 13.71 9.40
C ASP A 28 0.35 13.30 7.92
N ILE A 29 -0.64 12.54 7.49
CA ILE A 29 -0.71 11.92 6.17
C ILE A 29 -1.90 12.45 5.39
N ASP A 30 -1.79 12.39 4.08
CA ASP A 30 -2.91 12.44 3.15
C ASP A 30 -3.14 11.03 2.59
N SER A 31 -4.40 10.63 2.50
CA SER A 31 -4.79 9.33 1.97
C SER A 31 -5.99 9.44 1.05
N ASP A 32 -5.99 8.69 -0.04
CA ASP A 32 -7.13 8.52 -0.94
C ASP A 32 -7.22 7.05 -1.36
N GLY A 33 -8.38 6.59 -1.81
CA GLY A 33 -8.59 5.21 -2.23
C GLY A 33 -10.04 4.78 -2.09
N ASN A 34 -10.28 3.47 -2.20
CA ASN A 34 -11.63 2.92 -2.27
C ASN A 34 -12.09 2.16 -1.01
N SER A 35 -11.41 2.37 0.10
CA SER A 35 -11.81 1.85 1.41
C SER A 35 -13.16 2.45 1.84
N LEU A 36 -14.18 1.61 2.07
CA LEU A 36 -15.51 2.08 2.51
C LEU A 36 -15.50 2.65 3.93
N THR A 37 -14.70 2.04 4.81
CA THR A 37 -14.50 2.46 6.19
C THR A 37 -13.01 2.40 6.55
N PRO A 38 -12.55 3.02 7.65
CA PRO A 38 -11.16 2.91 8.08
C PRO A 38 -10.69 1.46 8.30
N ASP A 39 -11.58 0.59 8.76
CA ASP A 39 -11.28 -0.82 9.07
C ASP A 39 -11.62 -1.77 7.91
N SER A 40 -11.95 -1.26 6.72
CA SER A 40 -12.19 -2.11 5.55
C SER A 40 -10.91 -2.86 5.14
N ASN A 41 -11.07 -4.12 4.77
CA ASN A 41 -9.98 -5.02 4.37
C ASN A 41 -10.10 -5.50 2.91
N ASP A 42 -11.13 -5.01 2.21
CA ASP A 42 -11.55 -5.36 0.86
C ASP A 42 -11.18 -4.28 -0.18
N TRP A 43 -10.45 -3.25 0.23
CA TRP A 43 -9.91 -2.25 -0.68
C TRP A 43 -8.87 -2.86 -1.63
N ASN A 44 -8.69 -2.22 -2.79
CA ASN A 44 -7.62 -2.57 -3.74
C ASN A 44 -6.96 -1.33 -4.37
N GLU A 45 -7.37 -0.13 -3.96
CA GLU A 45 -6.81 1.15 -4.38
C GLU A 45 -6.48 1.98 -3.14
N LEU A 46 -5.25 2.50 -3.07
CA LEU A 46 -4.78 3.34 -1.97
C LEU A 46 -3.62 4.25 -2.41
N THR A 47 -3.77 5.55 -2.18
CA THR A 47 -2.68 6.54 -2.18
C THR A 47 -2.36 6.93 -0.74
N LEU A 48 -1.08 6.98 -0.38
CA LEU A 48 -0.58 7.51 0.90
C LEU A 48 0.55 8.51 0.66
N ILE A 49 0.47 9.69 1.28
CA ILE A 49 1.45 10.77 1.18
C ILE A 49 1.77 11.30 2.58
N LEU A 50 3.05 11.43 2.92
CA LEU A 50 3.45 12.14 4.15
C LEU A 50 3.40 13.66 3.92
N ARG A 51 2.56 14.41 4.64
CA ARG A 51 2.36 15.84 4.38
C ARG A 51 3.60 16.70 4.63
N THR A 52 4.50 16.27 5.52
CA THR A 52 5.76 16.99 5.77
C THR A 52 6.79 16.80 4.66
N ASP A 53 6.60 15.78 3.81
CA ASP A 53 7.51 15.44 2.71
C ASP A 53 6.75 14.63 1.64
N GLU A 54 6.15 15.33 0.67
CA GLU A 54 5.34 14.72 -0.38
C GLU A 54 6.13 13.77 -1.31
N SER A 55 7.47 13.79 -1.26
CA SER A 55 8.28 12.81 -1.97
C SER A 55 8.13 11.41 -1.39
N GLN A 56 7.70 11.30 -0.12
CA GLN A 56 7.32 10.06 0.53
C GLN A 56 5.86 9.73 0.19
N ARG A 57 5.69 9.19 -1.01
CA ARG A 57 4.41 8.77 -1.57
C ARG A 57 4.42 7.29 -1.94
N ILE A 58 3.31 6.61 -1.66
CA ILE A 58 3.02 5.25 -2.11
C ILE A 58 1.67 5.27 -2.82
N ASP A 59 1.65 4.70 -4.02
CA ASP A 59 0.44 4.43 -4.77
C ASP A 59 0.26 2.91 -4.88
N ILE A 60 -0.96 2.43 -4.64
CA ILE A 60 -1.37 1.04 -4.75
C ILE A 60 -2.61 1.02 -5.63
N ASP A 61 -2.50 0.38 -6.79
CA ASP A 61 -3.58 0.31 -7.77
C ASP A 61 -3.91 -1.15 -8.10
N PRO A 62 -5.17 -1.48 -8.44
CA PRO A 62 -5.50 -2.78 -8.99
C PRO A 62 -4.85 -2.99 -10.36
N ILE A 63 -4.57 -4.25 -10.70
CA ILE A 63 -4.14 -4.63 -12.05
C ILE A 63 -5.36 -5.20 -12.78
N ASP A 64 -5.86 -4.47 -13.79
CA ASP A 64 -7.11 -4.80 -14.49
C ASP A 64 -7.17 -6.23 -15.05
N GLU A 65 -6.05 -6.80 -15.50
CA GLU A 65 -6.02 -8.16 -16.06
C GLU A 65 -5.85 -9.28 -15.01
N LEU A 66 -5.79 -8.94 -13.71
CA LEU A 66 -5.58 -9.89 -12.63
C LEU A 66 -6.55 -9.61 -11.47
N ASP A 67 -7.53 -10.49 -11.27
CA ASP A 67 -8.63 -10.34 -10.28
C ASP A 67 -8.17 -9.93 -8.86
N ASN A 68 -6.97 -10.33 -8.44
CA ASN A 68 -6.37 -10.00 -7.14
C ASN A 68 -4.98 -9.35 -7.28
N GLY A 69 -4.73 -8.70 -8.42
CA GLY A 69 -3.45 -8.08 -8.71
C GLY A 69 -3.36 -6.68 -8.14
N LEU A 70 -2.24 -6.36 -7.51
CA LEU A 70 -1.90 -4.99 -7.11
C LEU A 70 -0.58 -4.56 -7.73
N LEU A 71 -0.52 -3.32 -8.18
CA LEU A 71 0.71 -2.63 -8.53
C LEU A 71 1.03 -1.62 -7.43
N ILE A 72 2.15 -1.78 -6.75
CA ILE A 72 2.64 -0.78 -5.78
C ILE A 72 3.73 0.04 -6.45
N CYS A 73 3.59 1.37 -6.41
CA CYS A 73 4.50 2.33 -7.01
C CYS A 73 5.03 3.34 -5.98
N SER A 74 6.29 3.75 -6.16
CA SER A 74 6.87 4.89 -5.43
C SER A 74 8.07 5.48 -6.18
N THR A 75 8.39 6.74 -5.93
CA THR A 75 9.68 7.34 -6.31
C THR A 75 10.80 6.91 -5.35
N ASP A 76 10.47 6.50 -4.12
CA ASP A 76 11.41 6.00 -3.12
C ASP A 76 11.42 4.46 -3.07
N LYS A 77 12.54 3.86 -3.47
CA LYS A 77 12.75 2.41 -3.45
C LYS A 77 12.72 1.82 -2.05
N TYR A 78 13.21 2.56 -1.05
CA TYR A 78 13.20 2.11 0.34
C TYR A 78 11.77 2.05 0.86
N LEU A 79 10.98 3.09 0.61
CA LEU A 79 9.57 3.16 0.97
C LEU A 79 8.76 2.03 0.31
N LEU A 80 8.94 1.83 -1.01
CA LEU A 80 8.31 0.74 -1.77
C LEU A 80 8.61 -0.62 -1.13
N ASN A 81 9.89 -0.92 -0.87
CA ASN A 81 10.28 -2.19 -0.27
C ASN A 81 9.73 -2.36 1.15
N LYS A 82 9.70 -1.28 1.95
CA LYS A 82 9.16 -1.30 3.32
C LYS A 82 7.67 -1.66 3.31
N THR A 83 6.89 -1.06 2.40
CA THR A 83 5.47 -1.38 2.20
C THR A 83 5.26 -2.84 1.80
N VAL A 84 6.00 -3.32 0.80
CA VAL A 84 5.88 -4.70 0.32
C VAL A 84 6.24 -5.71 1.41
N LEU A 85 7.36 -5.49 2.12
CA LEU A 85 7.78 -6.36 3.22
C LEU A 85 6.77 -6.41 4.35
N PHE A 86 6.12 -5.28 4.66
CA PHE A 86 5.05 -5.24 5.66
C PHE A 86 3.86 -6.11 5.26
N LEU A 87 3.34 -5.94 4.04
CA LEU A 87 2.22 -6.75 3.54
C LEU A 87 2.58 -8.24 3.45
N GLN A 88 3.81 -8.57 3.03
CA GLN A 88 4.30 -9.95 3.02
C GLN A 88 4.40 -10.55 4.43
N LYS A 89 4.83 -9.77 5.42
CA LYS A 89 4.92 -10.22 6.83
C LYS A 89 3.54 -10.54 7.41
N LEU A 90 2.50 -9.83 7.00
CA LEU A 90 1.11 -10.15 7.34
C LEU A 90 0.58 -11.38 6.58
N GLY A 91 1.28 -11.83 5.54
CA GLY A 91 0.88 -12.96 4.71
C GLY A 91 -0.32 -12.64 3.82
N THR A 92 -0.55 -11.38 3.50
CA THR A 92 -1.68 -10.90 2.69
C THR A 92 -1.38 -10.90 1.20
N VAL A 93 -0.09 -10.82 0.82
CA VAL A 93 0.36 -10.71 -0.58
C VAL A 93 1.54 -11.63 -0.91
N LYS A 94 1.72 -11.91 -2.20
CA LYS A 94 2.93 -12.53 -2.79
C LYS A 94 3.44 -11.69 -3.95
N ILE A 95 4.76 -11.61 -4.13
CA ILE A 95 5.35 -10.95 -5.30
C ILE A 95 5.14 -11.83 -6.53
N ILE A 96 4.71 -11.22 -7.62
CA ILE A 96 4.58 -11.85 -8.93
C ILE A 96 5.52 -11.16 -9.93
N VAL A 97 6.07 -11.95 -10.86
CA VAL A 97 7.04 -11.52 -11.88
C VAL A 97 6.30 -11.13 -13.16
#